data_AF-A0A2P6FPY8-F1
#
_entry.id   AF-A0A2P6FPY8-F1
#
_cell.length_a   1.000
_cell.length_b   1.000
_cell.length_c   1.000
_cell.angle_alpha   90.00
_cell.angle_beta   90.00
_cell.angle_gamma   90.00
#
_symmetry.space_group_name_H-M   'P 1'
#
loop_
_entity.id
_entity.type
_entity.pdbx_description
1 polymer ?
#
loop_
_entity_poly.entity_id
_entity_poly.type
_entity_poly.pdbx_seq_one_letter_code
_entity_poly.pdbx_strand_id
1 'polypeptide(L)'
;MGDIMPGEMRATRLYTPEQKNRRDKSKWTMVQAILAPIQFVVCFISIFLVLRYLIRGVGYDLATVSIIIKTLVLYLIMFTGAIWEKEVFGQYLLAPAFFWEDVVSFFVIALHTTYLIALMSGLLTSEGQMWLALVAYTVYIINAVQFLLKLRSGRTEVIVAEQVEGEVVT
;
A
#
# COMPACT_ATOMS: atom_id res chain seq x y z
N MET A 1 37.06 10.03 -15.42
CA MET A 1 36.20 10.07 -16.62
C MET A 1 34.85 9.52 -16.22
N GLY A 2 33.87 10.38 -16.07
CA GLY A 2 32.52 10.07 -15.63
C GLY A 2 31.74 11.37 -15.67
N ASP A 3 31.63 11.92 -16.87
CA ASP A 3 30.91 13.17 -17.12
C ASP A 3 29.43 12.90 -16.87
N ILE A 4 28.92 13.46 -15.77
CA ILE A 4 27.48 13.60 -15.57
C ILE A 4 27.07 14.75 -16.47
N MET A 5 26.44 14.41 -17.60
CA MET A 5 25.88 15.40 -18.51
C MET A 5 24.63 16.05 -17.89
N PRO A 6 24.50 17.38 -17.92
CA PRO A 6 23.27 18.04 -17.50
C PRO A 6 22.14 17.63 -18.46
N GLY A 7 21.11 16.95 -17.94
CA GLY A 7 19.97 16.49 -18.75
C GLY A 7 19.63 14.99 -18.67
N GLU A 8 20.32 14.20 -17.85
CA GLU A 8 19.88 12.81 -17.60
C GLU A 8 18.55 12.77 -16.83
N MET A 9 17.44 12.60 -17.54
CA MET A 9 16.18 12.19 -16.94
C MET A 9 16.31 10.79 -16.36
N ARG A 10 16.41 10.69 -15.02
CA ARG A 10 16.23 9.42 -14.31
C ARG A 10 14.78 8.97 -14.45
N ALA A 11 14.51 8.12 -15.44
CA ALA A 11 13.39 7.19 -15.35
C ALA A 11 13.63 6.33 -14.11
N THR A 12 12.92 6.62 -13.02
CA THR A 12 13.05 5.83 -11.79
C THR A 12 12.36 4.48 -12.05
N ARG A 13 13.11 3.52 -12.60
CA ARG A 13 12.63 2.15 -12.75
C ARG A 13 12.29 1.61 -11.36
N LEU A 14 11.13 0.98 -11.24
CA LEU A 14 10.68 0.35 -9.99
C LEU A 14 11.68 -0.70 -9.48
N TYR A 15 12.41 -1.34 -10.41
CA TYR A 15 13.44 -2.33 -10.12
C TYR A 15 14.67 -2.14 -11.03
N THR A 16 15.86 -2.29 -10.47
CA THR A 16 17.08 -2.66 -11.21
C THR A 16 16.96 -4.07 -11.80
N PRO A 17 17.78 -4.45 -12.79
CA PRO A 17 17.79 -5.81 -13.33
C PRO A 17 18.00 -6.88 -12.25
N GLU A 18 18.88 -6.62 -11.28
CA GLU A 18 19.19 -7.52 -10.18
C GLU A 18 18.01 -7.63 -9.21
N GLN A 19 17.36 -6.51 -8.87
CA GLN A 19 16.15 -6.51 -8.04
C GLN A 19 15.00 -7.26 -8.73
N LYS A 20 14.82 -7.07 -10.04
CA LYS A 20 13.81 -7.80 -10.83
C LYS A 20 14.06 -9.31 -10.78
N ASN A 21 15.30 -9.74 -10.97
CA ASN A 21 15.67 -11.17 -10.86
C ASN A 21 15.42 -11.73 -9.45
N ARG A 22 15.70 -10.96 -8.39
CA ARG A 22 15.39 -11.37 -7.01
C ARG A 22 13.88 -11.50 -6.78
N ARG A 23 13.10 -10.50 -7.23
CA ARG A 23 11.64 -10.50 -7.16
C ARG A 23 11.04 -11.72 -7.85
N ASP A 24 11.48 -12.01 -9.07
CA ASP A 24 10.93 -13.09 -9.89
C ASP A 24 11.22 -14.48 -9.29
N LYS A 25 12.28 -14.59 -8.47
CA LYS A 25 12.64 -15.82 -7.72
C LYS A 25 12.00 -15.90 -6.33
N SER A 26 11.56 -14.78 -5.76
CA SER A 26 11.02 -14.74 -4.39
C SER A 26 9.64 -15.37 -4.33
N LYS A 27 9.46 -16.37 -3.45
CA LYS A 27 8.16 -16.98 -3.16
C LYS A 27 7.18 -15.98 -2.55
N TRP A 28 7.69 -14.96 -1.86
CA TRP A 28 6.86 -13.93 -1.26
C TRP A 28 6.15 -13.07 -2.30
N THR A 29 6.68 -12.96 -3.53
CA THR A 29 5.94 -12.32 -4.63
C THR A 29 4.60 -13.00 -4.87
N MET A 30 4.55 -14.34 -4.83
CA MET A 30 3.30 -15.09 -4.94
C MET A 30 2.40 -14.90 -3.72
N VAL A 31 2.98 -14.90 -2.51
CA VAL A 31 2.23 -14.64 -1.27
C VAL A 31 1.55 -13.27 -1.32
N GLN A 32 2.27 -12.22 -1.72
CA GLN A 32 1.72 -10.88 -1.90
C GLN A 32 0.63 -10.84 -3.00
N ALA A 33 0.84 -11.54 -4.11
CA ALA A 33 -0.14 -11.62 -5.19
C ALA A 33 -1.47 -12.28 -4.76
N ILE A 34 -1.45 -13.13 -3.73
CA ILE A 34 -2.65 -13.75 -3.14
C ILE A 34 -3.24 -12.88 -2.02
N LEU A 35 -2.40 -12.35 -1.13
CA LEU A 35 -2.84 -11.54 0.00
C LEU A 35 -3.43 -10.20 -0.43
N ALA A 36 -2.93 -9.58 -1.50
CA ALA A 36 -3.44 -8.28 -1.96
C ALA A 36 -4.91 -8.36 -2.44
N PRO A 37 -5.33 -9.33 -3.28
CA PRO A 37 -6.75 -9.55 -3.59
C PRO A 37 -7.60 -9.86 -2.36
N ILE A 38 -7.12 -10.71 -1.45
CA ILE A 38 -7.83 -11.05 -0.22
C ILE A 38 -8.06 -9.79 0.62
N GLN A 39 -7.05 -8.92 0.73
CA GLN A 39 -7.15 -7.62 1.39
C GLN A 39 -8.30 -6.76 0.86
N PHE A 40 -8.42 -6.63 -0.47
CA PHE A 40 -9.52 -5.86 -1.06
C PHE A 40 -10.88 -6.49 -0.76
N VAL A 41 -11.01 -7.81 -0.85
CA VAL A 41 -12.27 -8.51 -0.55
C VAL A 41 -12.68 -8.30 0.90
N VAL A 42 -11.79 -8.53 1.87
CA VAL A 42 -12.12 -8.33 3.28
C VAL A 42 -12.40 -6.86 3.61
N CYS A 43 -11.71 -5.94 2.93
CA CYS A 43 -11.94 -4.50 3.08
C CYS A 43 -13.34 -4.10 2.61
N PHE A 44 -13.75 -4.50 1.39
CA PHE A 44 -15.07 -4.14 0.86
C PHE A 44 -16.22 -4.78 1.62
N ILE A 45 -16.08 -6.05 2.03
CA ILE A 45 -17.06 -6.70 2.91
C ILE A 45 -17.19 -5.91 4.21
N SER A 46 -16.07 -5.52 4.81
CA SER A 46 -16.09 -4.79 6.07
C SER A 46 -16.70 -3.40 5.93
N ILE A 47 -16.34 -2.63 4.88
CA ILE A 47 -16.97 -1.33 4.58
C ILE A 47 -18.49 -1.47 4.47
N PHE A 48 -18.97 -2.48 3.73
CA PHE A 48 -20.40 -2.73 3.59
C PHE A 48 -21.08 -2.97 4.95
N LEU A 49 -20.48 -3.79 5.82
CA LEU A 49 -21.03 -4.08 7.14
C LEU A 49 -21.01 -2.86 8.07
N VAL A 50 -19.93 -2.07 8.03
CA VAL A 50 -19.81 -0.81 8.78
C VAL A 50 -20.89 0.18 8.35
N LEU A 51 -21.06 0.41 7.05
CA LEU A 51 -22.09 1.29 6.53
C LEU A 51 -23.51 0.77 6.84
N ARG A 52 -23.72 -0.55 6.76
CA ARG A 52 -24.99 -1.16 7.15
C ARG A 52 -25.35 -0.84 8.60
N TYR A 53 -24.39 -0.95 9.52
CA TYR A 53 -24.62 -0.60 10.92
C TYR A 53 -24.89 0.89 11.09
N LEU A 54 -24.08 1.78 10.49
CA LEU A 54 -24.27 3.22 10.63
C LEU A 54 -25.62 3.70 10.07
N ILE A 55 -26.09 3.12 8.96
CA ILE A 55 -27.33 3.55 8.31
C ILE A 55 -28.58 2.92 8.96
N ARG A 56 -28.51 1.64 9.36
CA ARG A 56 -29.68 0.88 9.83
C ARG A 56 -29.69 0.61 11.33
N GLY A 57 -28.62 0.91 12.04
CA GLY A 57 -28.46 0.61 13.46
C GLY A 57 -28.31 -0.88 13.80
N VAL A 58 -28.14 -1.77 12.82
CA VAL A 58 -28.10 -3.23 13.03
C VAL A 58 -26.82 -3.87 12.49
N GLY A 59 -26.34 -4.91 13.18
CA GLY A 59 -25.18 -5.70 12.74
C GLY A 59 -23.82 -5.21 13.26
N TYR A 60 -23.80 -4.54 14.40
CA TYR A 60 -22.57 -4.07 15.06
C TYR A 60 -21.52 -5.18 15.25
N ASP A 61 -21.93 -6.35 15.75
CA ASP A 61 -21.00 -7.45 16.02
C ASP A 61 -20.36 -7.97 14.73
N LEU A 62 -21.15 -8.10 13.65
CA LEU A 62 -20.64 -8.52 12.35
C LEU A 62 -19.66 -7.51 11.76
N ALA A 63 -19.95 -6.21 11.86
CA ALA A 63 -19.04 -5.16 11.45
C ALA A 63 -17.74 -5.17 12.28
N THR A 64 -17.86 -5.36 13.59
CA THR A 64 -16.71 -5.44 14.49
C THR A 64 -15.81 -6.63 14.15
N VAL A 65 -16.40 -7.81 13.96
CA VAL A 65 -15.67 -9.03 13.57
C VAL A 65 -15.00 -8.84 12.20
N SER A 66 -15.67 -8.21 11.22
CA SER A 66 -15.06 -7.96 9.92
C SER A 66 -13.88 -6.98 9.99
N ILE A 67 -13.95 -5.95 10.85
CA ILE A 67 -12.83 -5.03 11.07
C ILE A 67 -11.65 -5.75 11.72
N ILE A 68 -11.89 -6.62 12.70
CA ILE A 68 -10.84 -7.46 13.33
C ILE A 68 -10.19 -8.36 12.28
N ILE A 69 -10.97 -9.10 11.50
CA ILE A 69 -10.46 -9.98 10.43
C ILE A 69 -9.62 -9.17 9.46
N LYS A 70 -10.13 -8.04 8.94
CA LYS A 70 -9.35 -7.16 8.05
C LYS A 70 -8.03 -6.75 8.69
N THR A 71 -8.05 -6.37 9.96
CA THR A 71 -6.87 -5.92 10.70
C THR A 71 -5.81 -7.02 10.82
N LEU A 72 -6.23 -8.26 11.10
CA LEU A 72 -5.32 -9.41 11.15
C LEU A 72 -4.69 -9.70 9.78
N VAL A 73 -5.49 -9.65 8.71
CA VAL A 73 -4.96 -9.78 7.33
C VAL A 73 -4.01 -8.62 7.01
N LEU A 74 -4.24 -7.41 7.57
CA LEU A 74 -3.38 -6.23 7.35
C LEU A 74 -2.01 -6.44 7.98
N TYR A 75 -1.97 -6.94 9.22
CA TYR A 75 -0.72 -7.28 9.87
C TYR A 75 0.02 -8.38 9.11
N LEU A 76 -0.70 -9.39 8.62
CA LEU A 76 -0.11 -10.49 7.85
C LEU A 76 0.53 -10.01 6.54
N ILE A 77 -0.19 -9.21 5.74
CA ILE A 77 0.35 -8.72 4.47
C ILE A 77 1.53 -7.77 4.69
N MET A 78 1.48 -6.94 5.73
CA MET A 78 2.59 -6.05 6.07
C MET A 78 3.83 -6.83 6.49
N PHE A 79 3.66 -7.80 7.40
CA PHE A 79 4.77 -8.62 7.88
C PHE A 79 5.44 -9.39 6.73
N THR A 80 4.63 -10.04 5.89
CA THR A 80 5.15 -10.76 4.72
C THR A 80 5.69 -9.83 3.63
N GLY A 81 5.16 -8.60 3.52
CA GLY A 81 5.65 -7.56 2.62
C GLY A 81 7.03 -7.04 3.04
N ALA A 82 7.25 -6.84 4.34
CA ALA A 82 8.54 -6.46 4.89
C ALA A 82 9.63 -7.52 4.57
N ILE A 83 9.28 -8.81 4.69
CA ILE A 83 10.19 -9.91 4.33
C ILE A 83 10.49 -9.89 2.83
N TRP A 84 9.46 -9.73 1.99
CA TRP A 84 9.63 -9.61 0.54
C TRP A 84 10.55 -8.44 0.17
N GLU A 85 10.37 -7.27 0.77
CA GLU A 85 11.25 -6.12 0.54
C GLU A 85 12.68 -6.37 0.99
N LYS A 86 12.88 -7.09 2.11
CA LYS A 86 14.21 -7.46 2.55
C LYS A 86 14.93 -8.33 1.51
N GLU A 87 14.24 -9.30 0.91
CA GLU A 87 14.81 -10.15 -0.14
C GLU A 87 15.07 -9.38 -1.44
N VAL A 88 14.18 -8.47 -1.83
CA VAL A 88 14.30 -7.75 -3.10
C VAL A 88 15.22 -6.55 -2.99
N PHE A 89 15.11 -5.73 -1.96
CA PHE A 89 15.81 -4.44 -1.80
C PHE A 89 16.92 -4.44 -0.75
N GLY A 90 17.04 -5.49 0.06
CA GLY A 90 18.07 -5.58 1.09
C GLY A 90 17.73 -4.86 2.40
N GLN A 91 16.52 -4.30 2.54
CA GLN A 91 16.02 -3.63 3.75
C GLN A 91 14.55 -3.98 4.03
N TYR A 92 14.15 -3.91 5.29
CA TYR A 92 12.75 -4.12 5.68
C TYR A 92 11.98 -2.83 5.51
N LEU A 93 11.05 -2.79 4.55
CA LEU A 93 10.19 -1.64 4.25
C LEU A 93 11.01 -0.38 3.92
N LEU A 94 10.33 0.68 3.51
CA LEU A 94 10.89 2.00 3.22
C LEU A 94 11.98 1.97 2.14
N ALA A 95 11.97 0.95 1.27
CA ALA A 95 12.81 0.97 0.08
C ALA A 95 12.49 2.25 -0.72
N PRO A 96 13.47 2.94 -1.34
CA PRO A 96 13.21 4.19 -2.05
C PRO A 96 12.10 4.10 -3.11
N ALA A 97 11.89 2.91 -3.68
CA ALA A 97 10.84 2.61 -4.64
C ALA A 97 9.42 2.54 -4.01
N PHE A 98 9.30 2.23 -2.71
CA PHE A 98 8.05 1.99 -1.98
C PHE A 98 7.86 2.87 -0.73
N PHE A 99 8.79 3.79 -0.47
CA PHE A 99 8.85 4.60 0.75
C PHE A 99 7.51 5.23 1.14
N TRP A 100 6.86 5.91 0.18
CA TRP A 100 5.59 6.59 0.46
C TRP A 100 4.44 5.63 0.69
N GLU A 101 4.38 4.51 -0.04
CA GLU A 101 3.39 3.46 0.20
C GLU A 101 3.52 2.85 1.59
N ASP A 102 4.74 2.69 2.08
CA ASP A 102 5.01 2.15 3.42
C ASP A 102 4.66 3.13 4.52
N VAL A 103 4.99 4.41 4.35
CA VAL A 103 4.58 5.48 5.26
C VAL A 103 3.06 5.51 5.41
N VAL A 104 2.31 5.47 4.30
CA VAL A 104 0.86 5.43 4.35
C VAL A 104 0.35 4.12 4.96
N SER A 105 1.00 2.98 4.67
CA SER A 105 0.66 1.69 5.29
C SER A 105 0.85 1.72 6.81
N PHE A 106 1.88 2.40 7.33
CA PHE A 106 2.04 2.59 8.77
C PHE A 106 0.90 3.40 9.37
N PHE A 107 0.41 4.45 8.70
CA PHE A 107 -0.79 5.17 9.15
C PHE A 107 -2.04 4.27 9.15
N VAL A 108 -2.23 3.46 8.11
CA VAL A 108 -3.35 2.50 8.06
C VAL A 108 -3.26 1.49 9.22
N ILE A 109 -2.06 0.95 9.49
CA ILE A 109 -1.81 0.05 10.62
C ILE A 109 -2.10 0.74 11.95
N ALA A 110 -1.62 1.97 12.13
CA ALA A 110 -1.85 2.74 13.34
C ALA A 110 -3.34 2.98 13.60
N LEU A 111 -4.11 3.33 12.57
CA LEU A 111 -5.57 3.53 12.69
C LEU A 111 -6.30 2.23 13.05
N HIS A 112 -5.95 1.11 12.41
CA HIS A 112 -6.51 -0.19 12.75
C HIS A 112 -6.12 -0.67 14.15
N THR A 113 -4.89 -0.41 14.57
CA THR A 113 -4.43 -0.69 15.94
C THR A 113 -5.20 0.14 16.94
N THR A 114 -5.40 1.43 16.64
CA THR A 114 -6.20 2.36 17.47
C THR A 114 -7.64 1.88 17.58
N TYR A 115 -8.23 1.34 16.50
CA TYR A 115 -9.55 0.73 16.55
C TYR A 115 -9.59 -0.45 17.55
N LEU A 116 -8.61 -1.35 17.50
CA LEU A 116 -8.55 -2.49 18.45
C LEU A 116 -8.39 -2.01 19.89
N ILE A 117 -7.58 -0.98 20.13
CA ILE A 117 -7.43 -0.37 21.45
C ILE A 117 -8.77 0.22 21.91
N ALA A 118 -9.45 1.00 21.08
CA ALA A 118 -10.75 1.58 21.39
C ALA A 118 -11.81 0.52 21.70
N LEU A 119 -11.78 -0.60 20.97
CA LEU A 119 -12.66 -1.75 21.21
C LEU A 119 -12.41 -2.40 22.57
N MET A 120 -11.15 -2.64 22.94
CA MET A 120 -10.80 -3.31 24.21
C MET A 120 -11.00 -2.41 25.43
N SER A 121 -10.76 -1.10 25.27
CA SER A 121 -10.81 -0.13 26.36
C SER A 121 -12.19 0.50 26.56
N GLY A 122 -13.08 0.39 25.59
CA GLY A 122 -14.37 1.08 25.60
C GLY A 122 -14.26 2.62 25.47
N LEU A 123 -13.11 3.13 25.00
CA LEU A 123 -12.87 4.59 24.88
C LEU A 123 -13.78 5.29 23.87
N LEU A 124 -14.33 4.54 22.91
CA LEU A 124 -15.24 5.06 21.90
C LEU A 124 -16.57 4.32 21.95
N THR A 125 -17.65 5.06 21.68
CA THR A 125 -18.96 4.47 21.39
C THR A 125 -18.88 3.55 20.18
N SER A 126 -19.83 2.63 20.04
CA SER A 126 -19.95 1.78 18.86
C SER A 126 -19.94 2.57 17.56
N GLU A 127 -20.63 3.72 17.51
CA GLU A 127 -20.60 4.62 16.34
C GLU A 127 -19.21 5.23 16.11
N GLY A 128 -18.55 5.71 17.16
CA GLY A 128 -17.19 6.28 17.06
C GLY A 128 -16.16 5.27 16.54
N GLN A 129 -16.26 4.01 16.95
CA GLN A 129 -15.43 2.93 16.43
C GLN A 129 -15.64 2.73 14.92
N MET A 130 -16.87 2.79 14.44
CA MET A 130 -17.22 2.62 13.03
C MET A 130 -16.70 3.78 12.17
N TRP A 131 -16.80 5.01 12.66
CA TRP A 131 -16.19 6.17 12.00
C TRP A 131 -14.67 6.07 11.93
N LEU A 132 -14.02 5.64 13.01
CA LEU A 132 -12.57 5.37 13.01
C LEU A 132 -12.18 4.31 11.97
N ALA A 133 -12.97 3.23 11.85
CA ALA A 133 -12.76 2.22 10.83
C ALA A 133 -12.91 2.78 9.41
N LEU A 134 -13.92 3.63 9.15
CA LEU A 134 -14.09 4.28 7.85
C LEU A 134 -12.90 5.19 7.50
N VAL A 135 -12.39 5.97 8.46
CA VAL A 135 -11.16 6.77 8.25
C VAL A 135 -9.98 5.88 7.85
N ALA A 136 -9.80 4.75 8.56
CA ALA A 136 -8.75 3.78 8.22
C ALA A 136 -8.92 3.21 6.80
N TYR A 137 -10.16 2.92 6.39
CA TYR A 137 -10.47 2.43 5.04
C TYR A 137 -10.22 3.49 3.97
N THR A 138 -10.56 4.76 4.23
CA THR A 138 -10.28 5.85 3.29
C THR A 138 -8.78 5.99 3.05
N VAL A 139 -7.96 6.02 4.11
CA VAL A 139 -6.50 6.09 3.98
C VAL A 139 -5.96 4.87 3.22
N TYR A 140 -6.49 3.67 3.51
CA TYR A 140 -6.13 2.46 2.79
C TYR A 140 -6.46 2.52 1.29
N ILE A 141 -7.64 3.02 0.92
CA ILE A 141 -8.05 3.15 -0.49
C ILE A 141 -7.15 4.15 -1.22
N ILE A 142 -6.81 5.28 -0.59
CA ILE A 142 -5.87 6.26 -1.15
C ILE A 142 -4.52 5.58 -1.45
N ASN A 143 -3.99 4.81 -0.48
CA ASN A 143 -2.74 4.07 -0.66
C ASN A 143 -2.82 3.05 -1.80
N ALA A 144 -3.92 2.30 -1.87
CA ALA A 144 -4.15 1.32 -2.92
C ALA A 144 -4.21 1.96 -4.32
N VAL A 145 -4.90 3.10 -4.45
CA VAL A 145 -4.97 3.86 -5.71
C VAL A 145 -3.58 4.35 -6.10
N GLN A 146 -2.81 4.91 -5.17
CA GLN A 146 -1.42 5.31 -5.40
C GLN A 146 -0.58 4.15 -5.96
N PHE A 147 -0.66 2.97 -5.32
CA PHE A 147 0.06 1.78 -5.74
C PHE A 147 -0.36 1.31 -7.15
N LEU A 148 -1.66 1.28 -7.44
CA LEU A 148 -2.17 0.90 -8.76
C LEU A 148 -1.72 1.86 -9.87
N LEU A 149 -1.69 3.16 -9.60
CA LEU A 149 -1.19 4.17 -10.54
C LEU A 149 0.32 3.96 -10.79
N LYS A 150 1.11 3.73 -9.75
CA LYS A 150 2.55 3.41 -9.86
C LYS A 150 2.79 2.17 -10.72
N LEU A 151 2.02 1.09 -10.54
CA LEU A 151 2.13 -0.12 -11.36
C LEU A 151 1.78 0.11 -12.84
N ARG A 152 0.84 1.02 -13.13
CA ARG A 152 0.51 1.40 -14.51
C ARG A 152 1.65 2.18 -15.15
N SER A 153 2.16 3.21 -14.47
CA SER A 153 3.30 4.00 -14.96
C SER A 153 4.55 3.16 -15.18
N GLY A 154 4.82 2.17 -14.33
CA GLY A 154 5.96 1.25 -14.51
C GLY A 154 5.83 0.26 -15.67
N ARG A 155 4.62 0.06 -16.23
CA ARG A 155 4.41 -0.71 -17.47
C ARG A 155 4.54 0.16 -18.71
N THR A 156 4.29 1.46 -18.58
CA THR A 156 4.49 2.45 -19.63
C THR A 156 5.90 3.01 -19.52
N GLU A 157 6.91 2.27 -20.00
CA GLU A 157 8.20 2.91 -20.31
C GLU A 157 7.96 3.85 -21.49
N VAL A 158 7.66 5.12 -21.23
CA VAL A 158 7.68 6.14 -22.26
C VAL A 158 9.15 6.48 -22.50
N ILE A 159 9.71 6.01 -23.61
CA ILE A 159 10.89 6.65 -24.19
C ILE A 159 10.37 7.97 -24.77
N VAL A 160 10.36 9.02 -23.94
CA VAL A 160 10.15 10.38 -24.45
C VAL A 160 11.47 10.80 -25.07
N ALA A 161 11.57 10.69 -26.39
CA ALA A 161 12.61 11.37 -27.14
C ALA A 161 12.17 12.83 -27.28
N GLU A 162 12.80 13.74 -26.54
CA GLU A 162 12.68 15.17 -26.83
C GLU A 162 13.91 15.62 -27.62
N GLN A 163 13.68 16.25 -28.76
CA GLN A 163 14.74 16.79 -29.61
C GLN A 163 15.39 17.98 -28.90
N VAL A 164 16.71 17.89 -28.68
CA VAL A 164 17.50 19.03 -28.24
C VAL A 164 17.66 19.99 -29.41
N GLU A 165 17.10 21.19 -29.30
CA GLU A 165 17.39 22.28 -30.23
C GLU A 165 18.87 22.64 -30.10
N GLY A 166 19.62 22.45 -31.19
CA GLY A 166 21.07 22.56 -31.19
C GLY A 166 21.52 23.98 -30.88
N GLU A 167 22.27 24.15 -29.79
CA GLU A 167 23.02 25.38 -29.57
C GLU A 167 24.25 25.37 -30.48
N VAL A 168 24.15 26.11 -31.59
CA VAL A 168 25.30 26.49 -32.41
C VAL A 168 26.09 27.52 -31.61
N VAL A 169 27.25 27.11 -31.09
CA VAL A 169 28.26 28.05 -30.62
C VAL A 169 29.37 28.07 -31.67
N THR A 170 29.40 29.18 -32.43
CA THR A 170 30.44 29.60 -33.37
C THR A 170 31.79 29.82 -32.71
#